data_AF-A0A5E4JMJ9-F1
#
_entry.id   AF-A0A5E4JMJ9-F1
#
_cell.length_a   1.000
_cell.length_b   1.000
_cell.length_c   1.000
_cell.angle_alpha   90.00
_cell.angle_beta   90.00
_cell.angle_gamma   90.00
#
_symmetry.space_group_name_H-M   'P 1'
#
loop_
_entity.id
_entity.type
_entity.pdbx_description
1 polymer ?
#
loop_
_entity_poly.entity_id
_entity_poly.type
_entity_poly.pdbx_seq_one_letter_code
_entity_poly.pdbx_strand_id
1 'polypeptide(L)'
;MIKIGCVNCSNSCCKNPHLTPILLPFEEDLFQDDSEPVKTPFRDMRVLKKLEGRCIFLDGNNKCRDYNNRPAECKLYPFLLEFGNGETTFKLDSRFCPNISDLSYDKNEILEFVKRFQLDSPWIQGYKFLEDY
;
A
#
# COMPACT_ATOMS: atom_id res chain seq x y z
N MET A 1 2.52 -9.07 13.40
CA MET A 1 2.11 -9.08 11.98
C MET A 1 0.73 -8.49 11.98
N ILE A 2 0.54 -7.32 11.36
CA ILE A 2 -0.74 -6.60 11.44
C ILE A 2 -1.89 -7.50 11.01
N LYS A 3 -2.93 -7.59 11.83
CA LYS A 3 -4.12 -8.37 11.54
C LYS A 3 -5.23 -7.46 11.03
N ILE A 4 -5.33 -7.36 9.72
CA ILE A 4 -6.49 -6.79 9.04
C ILE A 4 -7.26 -7.96 8.42
N GLY A 5 -8.42 -8.26 9.02
CA GLY A 5 -9.30 -9.33 8.62
C GLY A 5 -10.48 -8.83 7.81
N CYS A 6 -10.90 -9.64 6.84
CA CYS A 6 -12.16 -9.47 6.12
C CYS A 6 -12.70 -10.87 5.78
N VAL A 7 -13.97 -11.13 6.08
CA VAL A 7 -14.59 -12.45 5.91
C VAL A 7 -14.65 -12.87 4.44
N ASN A 8 -14.91 -11.92 3.54
CA ASN A 8 -15.14 -12.17 2.12
C ASN A 8 -14.12 -11.45 1.22
N CYS A 9 -12.88 -11.28 1.68
CA CYS A 9 -11.86 -10.54 0.92
C CYS A 9 -11.74 -11.06 -0.51
N SER A 10 -12.04 -10.19 -1.49
CA SER A 10 -12.04 -10.56 -2.90
C SER A 10 -10.68 -10.33 -3.57
N ASN A 11 -9.67 -9.81 -2.85
CA ASN A 11 -8.40 -9.34 -3.40
C ASN A 11 -8.58 -8.25 -4.47
N SER A 12 -9.56 -7.34 -4.27
CA SER A 12 -9.83 -6.23 -5.18
C SER A 12 -8.61 -5.32 -5.36
N CYS A 13 -7.82 -5.08 -4.32
CA CYS A 13 -6.57 -4.31 -4.41
C CYS A 13 -5.58 -4.87 -5.45
N CYS A 14 -5.48 -6.19 -5.57
CA CYS A 14 -4.60 -6.83 -6.54
C CYS A 14 -5.19 -6.82 -7.96
N LYS A 15 -6.51 -6.68 -8.11
CA LYS A 15 -7.23 -6.75 -9.38
C LYS A 15 -7.65 -5.39 -9.95
N ASN A 16 -7.52 -4.33 -9.15
CA ASN A 16 -7.94 -3.00 -9.54
C ASN A 16 -6.78 -2.27 -10.26
N PRO A 17 -6.94 -1.82 -11.52
CA PRO A 17 -5.89 -1.11 -12.24
C PRO A 17 -5.52 0.25 -11.63
N HIS A 18 -6.43 0.86 -10.88
CA HIS A 18 -6.26 2.18 -10.25
C HIS A 18 -5.66 2.11 -8.84
N LEU A 19 -5.42 0.91 -8.31
CA LEU A 19 -4.85 0.73 -6.98
C LEU A 19 -3.46 0.15 -7.10
N THR A 20 -2.46 1.02 -7.12
CA THR A 20 -1.06 0.64 -7.30
C THR A 20 -0.29 0.95 -6.03
N PRO A 21 0.21 -0.08 -5.30
CA PRO A 21 0.95 0.12 -4.07
C PRO A 21 2.20 0.98 -4.27
N ILE A 22 2.34 2.04 -3.49
CA ILE A 22 3.57 2.85 -3.43
C ILE A 22 4.55 2.17 -2.46
N LEU A 23 5.80 2.01 -2.89
CA LEU A 23 6.83 1.37 -2.08
C LEU A 23 7.42 2.36 -1.07
N LEU A 24 7.63 1.89 0.16
CA LEU A 24 8.45 2.60 1.13
C LEU A 24 9.92 2.63 0.68
N PRO A 25 10.74 3.61 1.12
CA PRO A 25 12.13 3.72 0.67
C PRO A 25 12.96 2.44 0.85
N PHE A 26 12.76 1.73 1.98
CA PHE A 26 13.48 0.48 2.26
C PHE A 26 12.93 -0.74 1.50
N GLU A 27 11.78 -0.61 0.83
CA GLU A 27 11.18 -1.64 -0.02
C GLU A 27 11.61 -1.49 -1.49
N GLU A 28 12.13 -0.31 -1.88
CA GLU A 28 12.51 -0.02 -3.26
C GLU A 28 13.56 -0.99 -3.80
N ASP A 29 14.59 -1.31 -3.00
CA ASP A 29 15.63 -2.28 -3.36
C ASP A 29 15.09 -3.72 -3.43
N LEU A 30 14.19 -4.08 -2.52
CA LEU A 30 13.59 -5.43 -2.46
C LEU A 30 12.73 -5.72 -3.69
N PHE A 31 12.05 -4.70 -4.21
CA PHE A 31 11.11 -4.82 -5.32
C PHE A 31 11.62 -4.14 -6.60
N GLN A 32 12.93 -3.93 -6.74
CA GLN A 32 13.50 -3.16 -7.86
C GLN A 32 13.03 -3.68 -9.23
N ASP A 33 13.07 -4.98 -9.46
CA ASP A 33 12.67 -5.61 -10.74
C ASP A 33 11.15 -5.68 -10.91
N ASP A 34 10.42 -5.57 -9.81
CA ASP A 34 8.97 -5.74 -9.70
C ASP A 34 8.21 -4.40 -9.62
N SER A 35 8.94 -3.29 -9.69
CA SER A 35 8.41 -1.94 -9.59
C SER A 35 8.86 -1.04 -10.73
N GLU A 36 8.12 0.04 -10.93
CA GLU A 36 8.41 1.06 -11.93
C GLU A 36 8.46 2.45 -11.29
N PRO A 37 9.29 3.36 -11.82
CA PRO A 37 9.39 4.71 -11.30
C PRO A 37 8.18 5.55 -11.73
N VAL A 38 7.66 6.35 -10.81
CA VAL A 38 6.66 7.38 -11.05
C VAL A 38 7.25 8.73 -10.69
N LYS A 39 7.22 9.67 -11.64
CA LYS A 39 7.78 11.00 -11.48
C LYS A 39 6.86 11.86 -10.60
N THR A 40 7.43 12.47 -9.56
CA THR A 40 6.78 13.54 -8.80
C THR A 40 7.71 14.76 -8.77
N PRO A 41 7.21 15.97 -8.47
CA PRO A 41 8.06 17.15 -8.29
C PRO A 41 9.06 17.05 -7.13
N PHE A 42 8.88 16.10 -6.21
CA PHE A 42 9.65 16.01 -4.96
C PHE A 42 10.75 14.95 -5.02
N ARG A 43 10.42 13.77 -5.58
CA ARG A 43 11.36 12.69 -5.91
C ARG A 43 10.74 11.72 -6.90
N ASP A 44 11.57 10.86 -7.47
CA ASP A 44 11.08 9.63 -8.11
C ASP A 44 10.54 8.70 -7.02
N MET A 45 9.29 8.28 -7.20
CA MET A 45 8.64 7.27 -6.36
C MET A 45 8.69 5.94 -7.10
N ARG A 46 8.56 4.82 -6.39
CA ARG A 46 8.40 3.50 -7.02
C ARG A 46 7.06 2.91 -6.66
N VAL A 47 6.41 2.32 -7.65
CA VAL A 47 5.12 1.63 -7.48
C VAL A 47 5.23 0.21 -8.01
N LEU A 48 4.51 -0.72 -7.41
CA LEU A 48 4.48 -2.10 -7.91
C LEU A 48 3.90 -2.16 -9.32
N LYS A 49 4.55 -2.89 -10.22
CA LYS A 49 4.08 -3.07 -11.59
C LYS A 49 2.71 -3.74 -11.63
N LYS A 50 1.97 -3.44 -12.70
CA LYS A 50 0.77 -4.17 -13.10
C LYS A 50 0.94 -4.76 -14.48
N LEU A 51 0.45 -5.99 -14.65
CA LEU A 51 0.33 -6.66 -15.95
C LEU A 51 -1.17 -6.81 -16.25
N GLU A 52 -1.62 -6.27 -17.38
CA GLU A 52 -3.03 -6.31 -17.81
C GLU A 52 -4.00 -5.79 -16.72
N GLY A 53 -3.60 -4.72 -16.02
CA GLY A 53 -4.39 -4.10 -14.94
C GLY A 53 -4.39 -4.86 -13.60
N ARG A 54 -3.63 -5.95 -13.47
CA ARG A 54 -3.52 -6.74 -12.23
C ARG A 54 -2.12 -6.67 -11.66
N CYS A 55 -2.01 -6.80 -10.33
CA CYS A 55 -0.72 -6.91 -9.65
C CYS A 55 0.08 -8.10 -10.19
N ILE A 56 1.37 -7.89 -10.49
CA ILE A 56 2.28 -8.94 -10.99
C ILE A 56 2.45 -10.13 -10.03
N PHE A 57 2.14 -9.95 -8.74
CA PHE A 57 2.22 -11.01 -7.74
C PHE A 57 0.91 -11.79 -7.57
N LEU A 58 -0.19 -11.42 -8.24
CA LEU A 58 -1.45 -12.15 -8.17
C LEU A 58 -1.34 -13.45 -8.99
N ASP A 59 -1.58 -14.60 -8.36
CA ASP A 59 -1.61 -15.90 -9.03
C ASP A 59 -2.99 -16.26 -9.59
N GLY A 60 -3.03 -17.37 -10.34
CA GLY A 60 -4.27 -17.92 -10.92
C GLY A 60 -5.30 -18.41 -9.89
N ASN A 61 -4.90 -18.59 -8.62
CA ASN A 61 -5.79 -18.95 -7.51
C ASN A 61 -6.30 -17.71 -6.75
N ASN A 62 -6.09 -16.51 -7.31
CA ASN A 62 -6.45 -15.23 -6.70
C ASN A 62 -5.72 -15.01 -5.36
N LYS A 63 -4.47 -15.47 -5.22
CA LYS A 63 -3.60 -15.27 -4.06
C LYS A 63 -2.32 -14.52 -4.42
N CYS A 64 -1.70 -13.87 -3.45
CA CYS A 64 -0.40 -13.23 -3.65
C CYS A 64 0.71 -14.30 -3.57
N ARG A 65 1.52 -14.41 -4.63
CA ARG A 65 2.69 -15.32 -4.69
C ARG A 65 3.79 -14.94 -3.70
N ASP A 66 3.88 -13.65 -3.36
CA ASP A 66 4.88 -13.11 -2.46
C ASP A 66 4.27 -12.62 -1.14
N TYR A 67 3.40 -13.46 -0.55
CA TYR A 67 2.58 -13.08 0.59
C TYR A 67 3.39 -12.59 1.81
N ASN A 68 4.59 -13.17 2.01
CA ASN A 68 5.43 -12.88 3.17
C ASN A 68 6.16 -11.53 3.04
N ASN A 69 6.59 -11.17 1.83
CA ASN A 69 7.35 -9.94 1.62
C ASN A 69 6.48 -8.75 1.21
N ARG A 70 5.16 -8.94 1.01
CA ARG A 70 4.18 -7.89 0.65
C ARG A 70 4.58 -6.49 1.15
N PRO A 71 4.58 -5.47 0.28
CA PRO A 71 4.84 -4.10 0.69
C PRO A 71 3.93 -3.64 1.82
N ALA A 72 4.36 -2.62 2.56
CA ALA A 72 3.64 -2.06 3.68
C ALA A 72 2.22 -1.65 3.29
N GLU A 73 2.02 -0.99 2.14
CA GLU A 73 0.68 -0.67 1.64
C GLU A 73 -0.18 -1.92 1.37
N CYS A 74 0.39 -2.98 0.82
CA CYS A 74 -0.33 -4.24 0.61
C CYS A 74 -0.71 -4.92 1.93
N LYS A 75 0.10 -4.75 2.98
CA LYS A 75 -0.21 -5.24 4.33
C LYS A 75 -1.28 -4.38 5.01
N LEU A 76 -1.28 -3.07 4.73
CA LEU A 76 -2.17 -2.07 5.33
C LEU A 76 -3.54 -1.97 4.65
N TYR A 77 -3.67 -2.38 3.39
CA TYR A 77 -4.93 -2.22 2.66
C TYR A 77 -6.14 -2.78 3.45
N PRO A 78 -7.24 -2.01 3.61
CA PRO A 78 -7.59 -0.78 2.90
C PRO A 78 -7.24 0.53 3.62
N PHE A 79 -6.23 0.53 4.48
CA PHE A 79 -5.68 1.75 5.05
C PHE A 79 -4.55 2.31 4.19
N LEU A 80 -4.49 3.65 4.12
CA LEU A 80 -3.43 4.42 3.49
C LEU A 80 -2.63 5.15 4.56
N LEU A 81 -1.36 5.46 4.27
CA LEU A 81 -0.56 6.29 5.15
C LEU A 81 -1.10 7.72 5.15
N GLU A 82 -1.06 8.35 6.31
CA GLU A 82 -1.43 9.75 6.47
C GLU A 82 -0.32 10.46 7.24
N PHE A 83 -0.05 11.72 6.87
CA PHE A 83 1.04 12.49 7.46
C PHE A 83 0.56 13.88 7.87
N GLY A 84 0.70 14.20 9.15
CA GLY A 84 0.32 15.49 9.72
C GLY A 84 1.07 15.77 11.02
N ASN A 85 1.37 17.05 11.30
CA ASN A 85 2.04 17.47 12.54
C ASN A 85 3.36 16.75 12.86
N GLY A 86 4.08 16.29 11.84
CA GLY A 86 5.32 15.50 12.02
C GLY A 86 5.10 14.04 12.41
N GLU A 87 3.85 13.57 12.44
CA GLU A 87 3.51 12.19 12.75
C GLU A 87 3.06 11.42 11.50
N THR A 88 3.35 10.12 11.49
CA THR A 88 2.78 9.16 10.54
C THR A 88 1.61 8.44 11.19
N THR A 89 0.45 8.55 10.57
CA THR A 89 -0.81 7.91 10.94
C THR A 89 -1.33 7.10 9.76
N PHE A 90 -2.61 6.74 9.79
CA PHE A 90 -3.28 6.07 8.69
C PHE A 90 -4.72 6.53 8.60
N LYS A 91 -5.26 6.51 7.37
CA LYS A 91 -6.67 6.78 7.07
C LYS A 91 -7.27 5.61 6.32
N LEU A 92 -8.57 5.40 6.48
CA LEU A 92 -9.29 4.36 5.75
C LEU A 92 -9.60 4.83 4.32
N ASP A 93 -9.27 4.02 3.32
CA ASP A 93 -9.65 4.26 1.91
C ASP A 93 -10.84 3.40 1.51
N SER A 94 -11.99 4.06 1.39
CA SER A 94 -13.26 3.43 1.02
C SER A 94 -13.55 3.38 -0.47
N ARG A 95 -12.64 3.86 -1.33
CA ARG A 95 -12.90 3.98 -2.77
C ARG A 95 -13.07 2.63 -3.46
N PHE A 96 -12.32 1.60 -3.03
CA PHE A 96 -12.12 0.38 -3.84
C PHE A 96 -12.29 -0.95 -3.09
N CYS A 97 -12.50 -0.93 -1.78
CA CYS A 97 -12.70 -2.16 -1.01
C CYS A 97 -14.21 -2.49 -0.97
N PRO A 98 -14.68 -3.55 -1.65
CA PRO A 98 -16.11 -3.86 -1.71
C PRO A 98 -16.67 -4.35 -0.38
N ASN A 99 -15.82 -4.80 0.54
CA ASN A 99 -16.22 -5.40 1.83
C ASN A 99 -15.73 -4.57 3.01
N ILE A 100 -15.62 -3.25 2.84
CA ILE A 100 -15.11 -2.34 3.87
C ILE A 100 -15.94 -2.34 5.15
N SER A 101 -17.24 -2.62 5.04
CA SER A 101 -18.16 -2.74 6.19
C SER A 101 -17.82 -3.90 7.12
N ASP A 102 -17.12 -4.92 6.61
CA ASP A 102 -16.88 -6.18 7.31
C ASP A 102 -15.43 -6.30 7.79
N LEU A 103 -14.71 -5.17 7.85
CA LEU A 103 -13.33 -5.13 8.30
C LEU A 103 -13.22 -5.34 9.81
N SER A 104 -12.33 -6.25 10.18
CA SER A 104 -11.86 -6.42 11.55
C SER A 104 -10.40 -6.00 11.61
N TYR A 105 -10.06 -5.09 12.52
CA TYR A 105 -8.69 -4.63 12.71
C TYR A 105 -8.47 -4.09 14.13
N ASP A 106 -7.21 -4.09 14.57
CA ASP A 106 -6.78 -3.40 15.78
C ASP A 106 -6.13 -2.06 15.39
N LYS A 107 -6.78 -0.96 15.78
CA LYS A 107 -6.29 0.40 15.49
C LYS A 107 -4.88 0.65 16.05
N ASN A 108 -4.60 0.15 17.25
CA ASN A 108 -3.30 0.35 17.90
C ASN A 108 -2.22 -0.45 17.20
N GLU A 109 -2.51 -1.68 16.77
CA GLU A 109 -1.54 -2.50 16.01
C GLU A 109 -1.14 -1.82 14.69
N ILE A 110 -2.11 -1.25 13.97
CA ILE A 110 -1.83 -0.48 12.75
C ILE A 110 -1.02 0.77 13.08
N LEU A 111 -1.40 1.52 14.12
CA LEU A 111 -0.69 2.73 14.53
C LEU A 111 0.77 2.44 14.89
N GLU A 112 1.00 1.40 15.68
CA GLU A 112 2.35 0.92 16.04
C GLU A 112 3.13 0.45 14.82
N PHE A 113 2.48 -0.11 13.81
CA PHE A 113 3.13 -0.52 12.57
C PHE A 113 3.59 0.68 11.75
N VAL A 114 2.70 1.65 11.50
CA VAL A 114 3.03 2.82 10.66
C VAL A 114 4.03 3.78 11.34
N LYS A 115 4.01 3.88 12.67
CA LYS A 115 4.96 4.69 13.45
C LYS A 115 6.42 4.21 13.37
N ARG A 116 6.67 2.99 12.87
CA ARG A 116 8.04 2.47 12.66
C ARG A 116 8.70 3.08 11.44
N PHE A 117 7.94 3.67 10.53
CA PHE A 117 8.47 4.20 9.29
C PHE A 117 9.13 5.55 9.54
N GLN A 118 10.44 5.60 9.32
CA GLN A 118 11.20 6.84 9.30
C GLN A 118 11.29 7.30 7.85
N LEU A 119 10.43 8.24 7.48
CA LEU A 119 10.26 8.70 6.11
C LEU A 119 10.74 10.15 6.00
N ASP A 120 11.52 10.42 4.96
CA ASP A 120 12.02 11.76 4.70
C ASP A 120 10.94 12.67 4.09
N SER A 121 11.17 13.99 4.17
CA SER A 121 10.21 14.97 3.65
C SER A 121 9.97 14.82 2.14
N PRO A 122 10.99 14.60 1.28
CA PRO A 122 10.76 14.37 -0.15
C PRO A 122 9.84 13.19 -0.46
N TRP A 123 10.00 12.05 0.25
CA TRP A 123 9.13 10.90 0.07
C TRP A 123 7.71 11.15 0.54
N ILE A 124 7.53 11.80 1.71
CA ILE A 124 6.19 12.15 2.20
C ILE A 124 5.47 13.07 1.20
N GLN A 125 6.16 14.05 0.62
CA GLN A 125 5.58 14.96 -0.36
C GLN A 125 5.26 14.25 -1.68
N GLY A 126 6.15 13.37 -2.15
CA GLY A 126 5.91 12.53 -3.32
C GLY A 126 4.71 11.60 -3.15
N TYR A 127 4.59 10.96 -1.99
CA TYR A 127 3.45 10.12 -1.64
C TYR A 127 2.13 10.90 -1.67
N LYS A 128 2.08 12.07 -0.99
CA LYS A 128 0.88 12.92 -0.99
C LYS A 128 0.48 13.36 -2.39
N PHE A 129 1.46 13.72 -3.22
CA PHE A 129 1.23 14.10 -4.61
C PHE A 129 0.55 12.99 -5.42
N LEU A 130 0.90 11.72 -5.16
CA LEU A 130 0.31 10.57 -5.84
C LEU A 130 -1.06 10.16 -5.29
N GLU A 131 -1.40 10.50 -4.03
CA GLU A 131 -2.74 10.25 -3.50
C GLU A 131 -3.80 11.20 -4.07
N ASP A 132 -3.39 12.42 -4.43
CA ASP A 132 -4.26 13.49 -4.91
C ASP A 132 -4.49 13.46 -6.45
N TYR A 133 -3.84 12.55 -7.17
CA TYR A 133 -3.87 12.39 -8.63
C TYR A 133 -4.68 11.16 -9.07
#